data_AF-A0A3S0EY72-F1
#
_entry.id   AF-A0A3S0EY72-F1
#
_cell.length_a   1.000
_cell.length_b   1.000
_cell.length_c   1.000
_cell.angle_alpha   90.00
_cell.angle_beta   90.00
_cell.angle_gamma   90.00
#
_symmetry.space_group_name_H-M   'P 1'
#
loop_
_entity.id
_entity.type
_entity.pdbx_description
1 polymer ?
#
loop_
_entity_poly.entity_id
_entity_poly.type
_entity_poly.pdbx_seq_one_letter_code
_entity_poly.pdbx_strand_id
1 'polypeptide(L)'
;MDTPESPDLTRTQVANLLAAQDEPCDASRVSYYPALEELAATVARSACWAQGEVFVYAKNAKRYIVMKQVAPSSCEMLVLSNVGYCDVISANRYGHDELVEALLGYMQS
;
A
#
# COMPACT_ATOMS: atom_id res chain seq x y z
N MET A 1 10.38 -21.61 -1.34
CA MET A 1 11.18 -20.61 -0.61
C MET A 1 10.17 -19.71 0.05
N ASP A 2 9.83 -20.00 1.29
CA ASP A 2 8.96 -19.16 2.10
C ASP A 2 9.82 -18.02 2.66
N THR A 3 9.66 -16.83 2.08
CA THR A 3 10.14 -15.59 2.69
C THR A 3 9.48 -15.48 4.07
N PRO A 4 10.24 -15.17 5.15
CA PRO A 4 9.65 -15.04 6.47
C PRO A 4 8.55 -13.98 6.42
N GLU A 5 7.33 -14.36 6.76
CA GLU A 5 6.25 -13.42 7.02
C GLU A 5 6.77 -12.43 8.05
N SER A 6 7.08 -11.20 7.63
CA SER A 6 7.50 -10.16 8.58
C SER A 6 6.36 -9.98 9.59
N PRO A 7 6.62 -10.04 10.90
CA PRO A 7 5.59 -10.15 11.94
C PRO A 7 4.73 -8.89 12.15
N ASP A 8 4.74 -7.96 11.19
CA ASP A 8 4.36 -6.57 11.40
C ASP A 8 2.99 -6.20 10.80
N LEU A 9 2.46 -6.96 9.83
CA LEU A 9 1.08 -6.85 9.35
C LEU A 9 0.67 -8.09 8.53
N THR A 10 -0.06 -9.03 9.12
CA THR A 10 -0.50 -10.27 8.44
C THR A 10 -1.46 -9.99 7.29
N ARG A 11 -1.58 -10.92 6.32
CA ARG A 11 -2.53 -10.80 5.20
C ARG A 11 -3.98 -10.64 5.67
N THR A 12 -4.35 -11.33 6.74
CA THR A 12 -5.67 -11.20 7.37
C THR A 12 -5.90 -9.79 7.93
N GLN A 13 -4.88 -9.19 8.56
CA GLN A 13 -4.99 -7.80 9.03
C GLN A 13 -5.13 -6.82 7.87
N VAL A 14 -4.36 -6.98 6.79
CA VAL A 14 -4.50 -6.17 5.56
C VAL A 14 -5.92 -6.28 4.99
N ALA A 15 -6.46 -7.50 4.90
CA ALA A 15 -7.82 -7.71 4.41
C ALA A 15 -8.87 -7.04 5.30
N ASN A 16 -8.72 -7.11 6.63
CA ASN A 16 -9.63 -6.45 7.56
C ASN A 16 -9.56 -4.91 7.48
N LEU A 17 -8.36 -4.35 7.28
CA LEU A 17 -8.17 -2.91 7.11
C LEU A 17 -8.87 -2.40 5.85
N LEU A 18 -8.72 -3.12 4.73
CA LEU A 18 -9.40 -2.80 3.47
C LEU A 18 -10.92 -2.97 3.59
N ALA A 19 -11.38 -4.06 4.22
CA ALA A 19 -12.81 -4.30 4.43
C ALA A 19 -13.48 -3.21 5.29
N ALA A 20 -12.75 -2.63 6.25
CA ALA A 20 -13.24 -1.50 7.04
C ALA A 20 -13.45 -0.21 6.21
N GLN A 21 -12.93 -0.16 4.99
CA GLN A 21 -13.13 0.92 4.01
C GLN A 21 -14.01 0.46 2.84
N ASP A 22 -14.81 -0.59 3.02
CA ASP A 22 -15.66 -1.22 1.99
C ASP A 22 -14.88 -1.76 0.77
N GLU A 23 -13.59 -2.03 0.93
CA GLU A 23 -12.73 -2.52 -0.13
C GLU A 23 -12.44 -4.03 0.01
N PRO A 24 -12.84 -4.88 -0.95
CA PRO A 24 -12.56 -6.32 -0.90
C PRO A 24 -11.07 -6.59 -1.10
N CYS A 25 -10.51 -7.59 -0.42
CA CYS A 25 -9.10 -7.96 -0.53
C CYS A 25 -8.94 -9.42 -0.94
N ASP A 26 -8.32 -9.66 -2.10
CA ASP A 26 -7.82 -10.97 -2.48
C ASP A 26 -6.41 -11.16 -1.90
N ALA A 27 -6.26 -12.09 -0.96
CA ALA A 27 -4.99 -12.34 -0.30
C ALA A 27 -3.87 -12.72 -1.28
N SER A 28 -4.19 -13.26 -2.46
CA SER A 28 -3.19 -13.61 -3.49
C SER A 28 -2.58 -12.39 -4.19
N ARG A 29 -3.21 -11.21 -4.07
CA ARG A 29 -2.79 -9.95 -4.69
C ARG A 29 -2.06 -9.01 -3.73
N VAL A 30 -1.74 -9.49 -2.53
CA VAL A 30 -1.01 -8.70 -1.52
C VAL A 30 0.49 -8.95 -1.67
N SER A 31 1.22 -7.90 -2.00
CA SER A 31 2.68 -7.88 -2.11
C SER A 31 3.29 -7.07 -0.97
N TYR A 32 4.30 -7.64 -0.32
CA TYR A 32 5.02 -7.01 0.79
C TYR A 32 6.39 -6.52 0.33
N TYR A 33 6.74 -5.31 0.78
CA TYR A 33 7.99 -4.65 0.43
C TYR A 33 8.82 -4.44 1.70
N PRO A 34 10.13 -4.78 1.69
CA PRO A 34 10.98 -4.66 2.87
C PRO A 34 11.38 -3.21 3.17
N ALA A 35 11.29 -2.32 2.19
CA ALA A 35 11.62 -0.90 2.30
C ALA A 35 10.52 -0.03 1.67
N LEU A 36 10.32 1.17 2.23
CA LEU A 36 9.29 2.08 1.72
C LEU A 36 9.66 2.61 0.33
N GLU A 37 10.94 2.82 0.11
CA GLU A 37 11.54 3.22 -1.16
C GLU A 37 11.26 2.16 -2.24
N GLU A 38 11.40 0.88 -1.92
CA GLU A 38 11.07 -0.21 -2.86
C GLU A 38 9.58 -0.25 -3.21
N LEU A 39 8.71 -0.03 -2.22
CA LEU A 39 7.27 0.10 -2.45
C LEU A 39 7.00 1.29 -3.38
N ALA A 40 7.50 2.48 -3.05
CA ALA A 40 7.30 3.72 -3.79
C ALA A 40 7.79 3.59 -5.24
N ALA A 41 9.00 3.07 -5.45
CA ALA A 41 9.53 2.79 -6.78
C ALA A 41 8.65 1.81 -7.55
N THR A 42 8.13 0.78 -6.87
CA THR A 42 7.25 -0.19 -7.52
C THR A 42 5.94 0.45 -7.93
N VAL A 43 5.19 1.03 -7.00
CA VAL A 43 3.86 1.56 -7.31
C VAL A 43 3.89 2.66 -8.37
N ALA A 44 4.95 3.50 -8.37
CA ALA A 44 5.10 4.58 -9.33
C ALA A 44 5.52 4.12 -10.74
N ARG A 45 6.09 2.92 -10.90
CA ARG A 45 6.62 2.46 -12.20
C ARG A 45 5.54 2.18 -13.26
N SER A 46 4.28 2.07 -12.84
CA SER A 46 3.16 1.70 -13.71
C SER A 46 1.92 2.49 -13.37
N ALA A 47 1.22 2.94 -14.40
CA ALA A 47 -0.12 3.51 -14.33
C ALA A 47 -1.21 2.42 -14.39
N CYS A 48 -0.84 1.18 -14.73
CA CYS A 48 -1.78 0.14 -15.16
C CYS A 48 -1.74 -1.10 -14.25
N TRP A 49 -1.63 -0.91 -12.93
CA TRP A 49 -1.80 -2.03 -12.01
C TRP A 49 -3.21 -2.62 -12.14
N ALA A 50 -3.34 -3.93 -11.95
CA ALA A 50 -4.65 -4.56 -12.00
C ALA A 50 -5.50 -4.09 -10.80
N GLN A 51 -6.81 -3.94 -11.01
CA GLN A 51 -7.72 -3.57 -9.92
C GLN A 51 -7.61 -4.61 -8.80
N GLY A 52 -7.44 -4.13 -7.56
CA GLY A 52 -7.28 -4.98 -6.39
C GLY A 52 -5.85 -5.46 -6.11
N GLU A 53 -4.85 -5.03 -6.87
CA GLU A 53 -3.44 -5.16 -6.44
C GLU A 53 -3.22 -4.38 -5.15
N VAL A 54 -2.54 -5.00 -4.17
CA VAL A 54 -2.28 -4.42 -2.86
C VAL A 54 -0.77 -4.42 -2.58
N PHE A 55 -0.26 -3.26 -2.18
CA PHE A 55 1.16 -3.02 -1.90
C PHE A 55 1.32 -2.64 -0.43
N VAL A 56 2.14 -3.39 0.29
CA VAL A 56 2.26 -3.23 1.74
C VAL A 56 3.71 -2.98 2.13
N TYR A 57 3.93 -1.90 2.86
CA TYR A 57 5.13 -1.69 3.64
C TYR A 57 4.73 -1.65 5.12
N ALA A 58 5.38 -2.44 5.96
CA ALA A 58 5.14 -2.43 7.39
C ALA A 58 6.47 -2.48 8.13
N LYS A 59 6.75 -1.44 8.92
CA LYS A 59 7.88 -1.41 9.85
C LYS A 59 7.53 -2.05 11.18
N ASN A 60 6.27 -1.92 11.58
CA ASN A 60 5.62 -2.59 12.72
C ASN A 60 4.10 -2.39 12.65
N ALA A 61 3.36 -3.03 13.56
CA ALA A 61 1.91 -2.95 13.64
C ALA A 61 1.33 -1.52 13.78
N LYS A 62 2.14 -0.51 14.11
CA LYS A 62 1.73 0.90 14.22
C LYS A 62 2.33 1.81 13.15
N ARG A 63 3.24 1.32 12.32
CA ARG A 63 3.91 2.11 11.27
C ARG A 63 3.92 1.30 9.99
N TYR A 64 2.87 1.49 9.20
CA TYR A 64 2.66 0.78 7.95
C TYR A 64 1.94 1.66 6.93
N ILE A 65 2.07 1.26 5.66
CA ILE A 65 1.32 1.75 4.52
C ILE A 65 0.72 0.53 3.80
N VAL A 66 -0.58 0.61 3.53
CA VAL A 66 -1.28 -0.29 2.61
C VAL A 66 -1.78 0.57 1.46
N MET A 67 -1.37 0.25 0.25
CA MET A 67 -1.91 0.86 -0.96
C MET A 67 -2.71 -0.17 -1.74
N LYS A 68 -3.87 0.20 -2.27
CA LYS A 68 -4.69 -0.66 -3.14
C LYS A 68 -5.05 0.05 -4.43
N GLN A 69 -4.81 -0.59 -5.57
CA GLN A 69 -5.30 -0.12 -6.86
C GLN A 69 -6.82 -0.25 -6.92
N VAL A 70 -7.55 0.87 -6.87
CA VAL A 70 -9.02 0.87 -6.86
C VAL A 70 -9.61 1.17 -8.24
N ALA A 71 -8.94 1.99 -9.06
CA ALA A 71 -9.38 2.28 -10.43
C ALA A 71 -8.20 2.34 -11.42
N PRO A 72 -7.94 1.26 -12.18
CA PRO A 72 -6.81 1.18 -13.11
C PRO A 72 -6.82 2.22 -14.22
N SER A 73 -8.00 2.63 -14.71
CA SER A 73 -8.13 3.61 -15.79
C SER A 73 -7.69 5.02 -15.38
N SER A 74 -7.87 5.38 -14.11
CA SER A 74 -7.49 6.66 -13.52
C SER A 74 -6.20 6.58 -12.70
N CYS A 75 -5.57 5.40 -12.63
CA CYS A 75 -4.36 5.13 -11.85
C CYS A 75 -4.53 5.40 -10.34
N GLU A 76 -5.76 5.29 -9.83
CA GLU A 76 -6.07 5.68 -8.45
C GLU A 76 -5.75 4.56 -7.46
N MET A 77 -4.98 4.93 -6.44
CA MET A 77 -4.53 4.04 -5.38
C MET A 77 -5.03 4.57 -4.04
N LEU A 78 -5.89 3.79 -3.40
CA LEU A 78 -6.29 4.01 -2.01
C LEU A 78 -5.07 3.84 -1.10
N VAL A 79 -4.86 4.76 -0.17
CA VAL A 79 -3.75 4.72 0.79
C VAL A 79 -4.32 4.65 2.21
N LEU A 80 -3.90 3.62 2.95
CA LEU A 80 -4.23 3.41 4.36
C LEU A 80 -2.95 3.39 5.21
N SER A 81 -3.07 3.84 6.45
CA SER A 81 -2.05 3.70 7.49
C SER A 81 -2.68 3.32 8.83
N ASN A 82 -1.93 3.43 9.93
CA ASN A 82 -2.41 3.15 11.29
C ASN A 82 -3.60 4.02 11.73
N VAL A 83 -3.89 5.13 11.04
CA VAL A 83 -5.08 5.97 11.30
C VAL A 83 -6.29 5.63 10.43
N GLY A 84 -6.17 4.64 9.55
CA GLY A 84 -7.21 4.28 8.59
C GLY A 84 -6.98 4.96 7.24
N TYR A 85 -8.07 5.43 6.62
CA TYR A 85 -8.03 6.14 5.33
C TYR A 85 -7.15 7.39 5.40
N CYS A 86 -6.17 7.48 4.50
CA CYS A 86 -5.32 8.65 4.36
C CYS A 86 -5.70 9.46 3.11
N ASP A 87 -5.65 8.82 1.94
CA ASP A 87 -5.82 9.52 0.66
C ASP A 87 -6.10 8.54 -0.51
N VAL A 88 -6.41 9.09 -1.69
CA VAL A 88 -6.40 8.39 -2.98
C VAL A 88 -5.45 9.12 -3.92
N ILE A 89 -4.35 8.46 -4.32
CA ILE A 89 -3.30 9.09 -5.12
C ILE A 89 -3.06 8.38 -6.46
N SER A 90 -2.54 9.12 -7.45
CA SER A 90 -1.96 8.53 -8.66
C SER A 90 -0.44 8.44 -8.51
N ALA A 91 0.05 7.35 -7.89
CA ALA A 91 1.45 7.21 -7.49
C ALA A 91 2.46 7.42 -8.63
N ASN A 92 2.10 7.06 -9.86
CA ASN A 92 2.95 7.23 -11.05
C ASN A 92 3.14 8.70 -11.48
N ARG A 93 2.42 9.65 -10.87
CA ARG A 93 2.57 11.09 -11.14
C ARG A 93 3.55 11.78 -10.21
N TYR A 94 4.00 11.12 -9.15
CA TYR A 94 4.95 11.66 -8.18
C TYR A 94 6.38 11.43 -8.63
N GLY A 95 7.29 12.33 -8.23
CA GLY A 95 8.71 12.00 -8.17
C GLY A 95 8.96 10.90 -7.12
N HIS A 96 10.04 10.12 -7.27
CA HIS A 96 10.34 9.03 -6.33
C HIS A 96 10.45 9.54 -4.89
N ASP A 97 11.30 10.54 -4.65
CA ASP A 97 11.54 11.11 -3.32
C ASP A 97 10.29 11.79 -2.77
N GLU A 98 9.53 12.48 -3.62
CA GLU A 98 8.25 13.12 -3.28
C GLU A 98 7.22 12.08 -2.79
N LEU A 99 7.12 10.94 -3.48
CA LEU A 99 6.23 9.86 -3.06
C LEU A 99 6.68 9.25 -1.74
N VAL A 100 7.98 9.02 -1.56
CA VAL A 100 8.52 8.50 -0.30
C VAL A 100 8.20 9.46 0.85
N GLU A 101 8.41 10.76 0.68
CA GLU A 101 8.07 11.77 1.67
C GLU A 101 6.57 11.80 1.99
N ALA A 102 5.70 11.73 0.98
CA ALA A 102 4.25 11.67 1.17
C ALA A 102 3.84 10.44 1.99
N LEU A 103 4.34 9.25 1.63
CA LEU A 103 4.04 8.01 2.34
C LEU A 103 4.61 8.01 3.78
N LEU A 104 5.78 8.61 4.00
CA LEU A 104 6.32 8.83 5.35
C LEU A 104 5.43 9.75 6.18
N GLY A 105 4.80 10.76 5.56
CA GLY A 105 3.83 11.65 6.21
C GLY A 105 2.63 10.88 6.76
N TYR A 106 2.05 9.97 5.96
CA TYR A 106 0.89 9.18 6.36
C TYR A 106 1.13 8.22 7.53
N MET A 107 2.37 7.82 7.78
CA MET A 107 2.76 6.96 8.92
C MET A 107 3.06 7.73 10.22
N GLN A 108 2.96 9.06 10.21
CA GLN A 108 3.22 9.91 11.39
C GLN A 108 1.95 10.43 12.07
N SER A 109 0.82 10.34 11.38
CA SER A 109 -0.51 10.67 11.87
C SER A 109 -1.08 9.62 12.83
#